data_AF-A0A354HSZ6-F1
#
_entry.id   AF-A0A354HSZ6-F1
#
_cell.length_a   1.000
_cell.length_b   1.000
_cell.length_c   1.000
_cell.angle_alpha   90.00
_cell.angle_beta   90.00
_cell.angle_gamma   90.00
#
_symmetry.space_group_name_H-M   'P 1'
#
loop_
_entity.id
_entity.type
_entity.pdbx_description
1 polymer ?
#
loop_
_entity_poly.entity_id
_entity_poly.type
_entity_poly.pdbx_seq_one_letter_code
_entity_poly.pdbx_strand_id
1 'polypeptide(L)'
;VLFSEHARSASAQALEPSKICQLDKYMAEDIIHRNPEIAHKLIAALNLRLLQAEDQIENLGTRATLQRVANLLVELAEEQESAIITLPLSREGLASLTGMTVENFSRKLSELQQQGLVQAQGRKKLALTDLPALKQLT
;
A
#
# COMPACT_ATOMS: atom_id res chain seq x y z
N VAL A 1 -15.47 -16.78 -17.89
CA VAL A 1 -15.99 -15.90 -16.80
C VAL A 1 -17.32 -15.29 -17.26
N LEU A 2 -18.19 -14.78 -16.37
CA LEU A 2 -19.52 -14.28 -16.77
C LEU A 2 -19.47 -13.27 -17.94
N PHE A 3 -18.50 -12.36 -17.92
CA PHE A 3 -18.30 -11.33 -18.95
C PHE A 3 -16.97 -11.47 -19.73
N SER A 4 -16.33 -12.65 -19.69
CA SER A 4 -15.09 -12.87 -20.46
C SER A 4 -14.96 -14.32 -20.92
N GLU A 5 -14.38 -14.53 -22.10
CA GLU A 5 -14.15 -15.87 -22.65
C GLU A 5 -12.95 -16.60 -22.01
N HIS A 6 -12.27 -15.96 -21.05
CA HIS A 6 -11.10 -16.53 -20.42
C HIS A 6 -11.47 -17.66 -19.44
N ALA A 7 -10.55 -18.62 -19.33
CA ALA A 7 -10.55 -19.64 -18.30
C ALA A 7 -10.55 -19.01 -16.89
N ARG A 8 -11.04 -19.74 -15.90
CA ARG A 8 -11.04 -19.29 -14.50
C ARG A 8 -9.58 -19.10 -14.05
N SER A 9 -9.25 -17.92 -13.52
CA SER A 9 -7.92 -17.61 -12.99
C SER A 9 -7.68 -18.12 -11.57
N ALA A 10 -8.72 -18.65 -10.91
CA ALA A 10 -8.66 -19.16 -9.56
C ALA A 10 -9.60 -20.36 -9.37
N SER A 11 -9.27 -21.23 -8.41
CA SER A 11 -10.16 -22.26 -7.90
C SER A 11 -10.96 -21.74 -6.71
N ALA A 12 -12.05 -22.43 -6.37
CA ALA A 12 -12.83 -22.17 -5.16
C ALA A 12 -13.11 -23.50 -4.46
N GLN A 13 -13.01 -23.51 -3.14
CA GLN A 13 -13.25 -24.67 -2.29
C GLN A 13 -14.08 -24.25 -1.07
N ALA A 14 -15.06 -25.07 -0.69
CA ALA A 14 -15.81 -24.87 0.54
C ALA A 14 -14.96 -25.32 1.75
N LEU A 15 -14.78 -24.43 2.73
CA LEU A 15 -14.03 -24.72 3.96
C LEU A 15 -14.91 -25.41 5.03
N GLU A 16 -16.23 -25.34 4.87
CA GLU A 16 -17.23 -25.91 5.75
C GLU A 16 -18.47 -26.35 4.95
N PRO A 17 -19.36 -27.20 5.50
CA PRO A 17 -20.62 -27.57 4.84
C PRO A 17 -21.41 -26.33 4.38
N SER A 18 -21.52 -26.15 3.07
CA SER A 18 -22.04 -24.94 2.45
C SER A 18 -23.19 -25.24 1.50
N LYS A 19 -24.14 -24.31 1.39
CA LYS A 19 -25.18 -24.32 0.35
C LYS A 19 -24.81 -23.32 -0.74
N ILE A 20 -24.85 -23.76 -1.99
CA ILE A 20 -24.46 -22.94 -3.14
C ILE A 20 -25.69 -22.72 -4.02
N CYS A 21 -25.94 -21.45 -4.37
CA CYS A 21 -26.86 -21.11 -5.45
C CYS A 21 -26.04 -20.84 -6.70
N GLN A 22 -26.34 -21.56 -7.77
CA GLN A 22 -25.66 -21.41 -9.05
C GLN A 22 -26.53 -20.60 -10.01
N LEU A 23 -25.90 -19.65 -10.67
CA LEU A 23 -26.48 -18.88 -11.76
C LEU A 23 -25.61 -19.09 -13.00
N ASP A 24 -26.20 -19.59 -14.08
CA ASP A 24 -25.49 -19.72 -15.35
C ASP A 24 -25.39 -18.36 -16.08
N LYS A 25 -24.54 -18.32 -17.11
CA LYS A 25 -24.25 -17.10 -17.85
C LYS A 25 -25.49 -16.51 -18.53
N TYR A 26 -26.31 -17.34 -19.16
CA TYR A 26 -27.46 -16.88 -19.93
C TYR A 26 -28.56 -16.35 -19.01
N MET A 27 -28.81 -17.01 -17.89
CA MET A 27 -29.74 -16.52 -16.88
C MET A 27 -29.29 -15.18 -16.28
N ALA A 28 -27.99 -15.03 -15.98
CA ALA A 28 -27.44 -13.78 -15.49
C ALA A 28 -27.56 -12.64 -16.53
N GLU A 29 -27.26 -12.91 -17.79
CA GLU A 29 -27.43 -11.95 -18.88
C GLU A 29 -28.89 -11.53 -19.04
N ASP A 30 -29.84 -12.48 -19.06
CA ASP A 30 -31.29 -12.18 -19.16
C ASP A 30 -31.77 -11.33 -17.98
N ILE A 31 -31.34 -11.63 -16.75
CA ILE A 31 -31.66 -10.83 -15.56
C ILE A 31 -31.18 -9.38 -15.70
N ILE A 32 -29.96 -9.18 -16.22
CA ILE A 32 -29.38 -7.85 -16.45
C ILE A 32 -30.15 -7.09 -17.53
N HIS A 33 -30.52 -7.75 -18.63
CA HIS A 33 -31.29 -7.13 -19.70
C HIS A 33 -32.69 -6.69 -19.23
N ARG A 34 -33.34 -7.51 -18.40
CA ARG A 34 -34.68 -7.20 -17.87
C ARG A 34 -34.66 -6.15 -16.77
N ASN A 35 -33.53 -5.99 -16.08
CA ASN A 35 -33.39 -5.07 -14.95
C ASN A 35 -32.10 -4.26 -15.07
N PRO A 36 -32.09 -3.17 -15.86
CA PRO A 36 -30.89 -2.36 -16.09
C PRO A 36 -30.26 -1.79 -14.81
N GLU A 37 -31.03 -1.57 -13.74
CA GLU A 37 -30.49 -1.16 -12.43
C GLU A 37 -29.49 -2.18 -11.84
N ILE A 38 -29.64 -3.47 -12.16
CA ILE A 38 -28.70 -4.50 -11.75
C ILE A 38 -27.33 -4.26 -12.40
N ALA A 39 -27.30 -3.79 -13.66
CA ALA A 39 -26.05 -3.43 -14.33
C ALA A 39 -25.33 -2.30 -13.56
N HIS A 40 -26.04 -1.26 -13.13
CA HIS A 40 -25.46 -0.19 -12.33
C HIS A 40 -24.88 -0.69 -11.00
N LYS A 41 -25.62 -1.55 -10.29
CA LYS A 41 -25.14 -2.18 -9.04
C LYS A 41 -23.91 -3.05 -9.29
N LEU A 42 -23.87 -3.75 -10.41
CA LEU A 42 -22.75 -4.60 -10.78
C LEU A 42 -21.49 -3.77 -11.12
N ILE A 43 -21.65 -2.67 -11.85
CA ILE A 43 -20.56 -1.71 -12.13
C ILE A 43 -20.04 -1.10 -10.82
N ALA A 44 -20.93 -0.67 -9.92
CA ALA A 44 -20.53 -0.14 -8.61
C ALA A 44 -19.74 -1.17 -7.79
N ALA A 45 -20.19 -2.44 -7.77
CA ALA A 45 -19.50 -3.52 -7.08
C ALA A 45 -18.12 -3.83 -7.70
N LEU A 46 -18.00 -3.78 -9.03
CA LEU A 46 -16.72 -3.94 -9.73
C LEU A 46 -15.76 -2.77 -9.43
N ASN A 47 -16.26 -1.53 -9.42
CA ASN A 47 -15.47 -0.35 -9.06
C ASN A 47 -14.94 -0.47 -7.62
N LEU A 48 -15.79 -0.85 -6.67
CA LEU A 48 -15.36 -1.07 -5.29
C LEU A 48 -14.27 -2.15 -5.19
N ARG A 49 -14.41 -3.25 -5.93
CA ARG A 49 -13.37 -4.29 -6.00
C ARG A 49 -12.06 -3.81 -6.61
N LEU A 50 -12.14 -2.93 -7.62
CA LEU A 50 -10.96 -2.33 -8.24
C LEU A 50 -10.23 -1.42 -7.25
N LEU A 51 -10.97 -0.52 -6.56
CA LEU A 51 -10.40 0.34 -5.51
C LEU A 51 -9.75 -0.49 -4.39
N GLN A 52 -10.37 -1.60 -3.98
CA GLN A 52 -9.78 -2.52 -2.99
C GLN A 52 -8.51 -3.20 -3.51
N ALA A 53 -8.45 -3.55 -4.79
CA ALA A 53 -7.26 -4.13 -5.39
C ALA A 53 -6.13 -3.09 -5.51
N GLU A 54 -6.46 -1.84 -5.87
CA GLU A 54 -5.52 -0.72 -5.88
C GLU A 54 -4.96 -0.45 -4.49
N ASP A 55 -5.81 -0.41 -3.45
CA ASP A 55 -5.39 -0.28 -2.06
C ASP A 55 -4.52 -1.47 -1.62
N GLN A 56 -4.87 -2.69 -2.00
CA GLN A 56 -4.01 -3.86 -1.75
C GLN A 56 -2.66 -3.72 -2.45
N ILE A 57 -2.62 -3.25 -3.70
CA ILE A 57 -1.36 -3.02 -4.44
C ILE A 57 -0.53 -1.91 -3.78
N GLU A 58 -1.15 -0.84 -3.31
CA GLU A 58 -0.49 0.26 -2.58
C GLU A 58 0.05 -0.22 -1.23
N ASN A 59 -0.72 -1.03 -0.50
CA ASN A 59 -0.30 -1.68 0.75
C ASN A 59 0.82 -2.71 0.53
N LEU A 60 0.83 -3.36 -0.63
CA LEU A 60 1.92 -4.22 -1.08
C LEU A 60 3.13 -3.41 -1.59
N GLY A 61 2.96 -2.12 -1.91
CA GLY A 61 3.89 -1.34 -2.73
C GLY A 61 4.26 0.02 -2.16
N THR A 62 5.47 0.11 -1.56
CA THR A 62 6.31 1.31 -1.46
C THR A 62 5.79 2.48 -0.60
N ARG A 63 4.59 3.01 -0.78
CA ARG A 63 4.10 4.19 -0.04
C ARG A 63 4.01 3.91 1.45
N ALA A 64 3.29 2.88 1.90
CA ALA A 64 3.20 2.53 3.32
C ALA A 64 4.57 2.29 4.00
N THR A 65 5.62 1.94 3.23
CA THR A 65 6.99 1.77 3.74
C THR A 65 7.81 3.05 3.72
N LEU A 66 7.67 3.89 2.70
CA LEU A 66 8.30 5.21 2.63
C LEU A 66 7.72 6.13 3.72
N GLN A 67 6.40 6.11 3.93
CA GLN A 67 5.71 6.85 4.99
C GLN A 67 6.18 6.41 6.38
N ARG A 68 6.38 5.10 6.63
CA ARG A 68 6.95 4.62 7.90
C ARG A 68 8.37 5.12 8.15
N VAL A 69 9.19 5.22 7.10
CA VAL A 69 10.54 5.82 7.23
C VAL A 69 10.44 7.32 7.45
N ALA A 70 9.58 8.04 6.72
CA ALA A 70 9.36 9.47 6.91
C ALA A 70 8.86 9.78 8.34
N ASN A 71 7.88 9.01 8.83
CA ASN A 71 7.33 9.11 10.20
C ASN A 71 8.43 8.97 11.24
N LEU A 72 9.24 7.91 11.18
CA LEU A 72 10.36 7.71 12.09
C LEU A 72 11.35 8.90 12.09
N LEU A 73 11.65 9.45 10.91
CA LEU A 73 12.60 10.57 10.80
C LEU A 73 12.00 11.87 11.36
N VAL A 74 10.70 12.09 11.19
CA VAL A 74 9.97 13.24 11.76
C VAL A 74 9.90 13.11 13.29
N GLU A 75 9.54 11.94 13.81
CA GLU A 75 9.52 11.67 15.26
C GLU A 75 10.88 11.95 15.90
N LEU A 76 11.97 11.44 15.30
CA LEU A 76 13.33 11.71 15.78
C LEU A 76 13.71 13.20 15.74
N ALA A 77 13.17 13.96 14.78
CA ALA A 77 13.40 15.40 14.68
C ALA A 77 12.68 16.18 15.78
N GLU A 78 11.46 15.75 16.10
CA GLU A 78 10.65 16.32 17.18
C GLU A 78 11.25 15.99 18.54
N GLU A 79 11.66 14.75 18.77
CA GLU A 79 12.33 14.32 20.02
C GLU A 79 13.67 15.05 20.26
N GLN A 80 14.42 15.34 19.19
CA GLN A 80 15.72 16.02 19.28
C GLN A 80 15.62 17.54 19.13
N GLU A 81 14.41 18.07 18.90
CA GLU A 81 14.13 19.48 18.60
C GLU A 81 15.07 20.04 17.52
N SER A 82 15.38 19.25 16.49
CA SER A 82 16.43 19.55 15.51
C SER A 82 16.12 18.99 14.13
N ALA A 83 16.34 19.80 13.09
CA ALA A 83 16.31 19.36 11.69
C ALA A 83 17.55 18.55 11.29
N ILE A 84 18.60 18.52 12.13
CA ILE A 84 19.74 17.62 11.97
C ILE A 84 19.65 16.57 13.06
N ILE A 85 19.23 15.37 12.69
CA ILE A 85 19.00 14.27 13.62
C ILE A 85 20.19 13.34 13.66
N THR A 86 20.43 12.79 14.84
CA THR A 86 21.33 11.65 15.03
C THR A 86 20.51 10.37 15.12
N LEU A 87 20.80 9.41 14.24
CA LEU A 87 20.14 8.11 14.23
C LEU A 87 20.57 7.31 15.48
N PRO A 88 19.62 6.90 16.35
CA PRO A 88 19.95 6.24 17.62
C PRO A 88 20.41 4.80 17.43
N LEU A 89 19.99 4.16 16.34
CA LEU A 89 20.28 2.77 16.02
C LEU A 89 21.07 2.62 14.72
N SER A 90 21.61 1.41 14.52
CA SER A 90 22.16 1.01 13.22
C SER A 90 21.05 0.88 12.17
N ARG A 91 21.44 0.65 10.92
CA ARG A 91 20.49 0.41 9.83
C ARG A 91 19.62 -0.81 10.08
N GLU A 92 20.20 -1.84 10.67
CA GLU A 92 19.52 -3.05 11.12
C GLU A 92 18.44 -2.72 12.16
N GLY A 93 18.79 -1.93 13.17
CA GLY A 93 17.86 -1.55 14.23
C GLY A 93 16.71 -0.66 13.73
N LEU A 94 17.00 0.32 12.87
CA LEU A 94 15.97 1.19 12.29
C LEU A 94 15.03 0.43 11.37
N ALA A 95 15.55 -0.51 10.58
CA ALA A 95 14.73 -1.38 9.75
C ALA A 95 13.80 -2.26 10.59
N SER A 96 14.30 -2.79 11.71
CA SER A 96 13.46 -3.54 12.66
C SER A 96 12.35 -2.68 13.25
N LEU A 97 12.63 -1.41 13.60
CA LEU A 97 11.62 -0.48 14.13
C LEU A 97 10.52 -0.18 13.11
N THR A 98 10.86 -0.04 11.82
CA THR A 98 9.86 0.21 10.77
C THR A 98 9.17 -1.06 10.25
N GLY A 99 9.53 -2.24 10.79
CA GLY A 99 8.99 -3.53 10.35
C GLY A 99 9.43 -3.92 8.94
N MET A 100 10.68 -3.63 8.59
CA MET A 100 11.26 -3.79 7.25
C MET A 100 12.60 -4.54 7.30
N THR A 101 13.06 -5.05 6.15
CA THR A 101 14.44 -5.52 6.00
C THR A 101 15.41 -4.35 5.86
N VAL A 102 16.68 -4.56 6.21
CA VAL A 102 17.74 -3.54 6.14
C VAL A 102 17.93 -2.99 4.72
N GLU A 103 17.83 -3.87 3.73
CA GLU A 103 17.89 -3.50 2.31
C GLU A 103 16.72 -2.59 1.92
N ASN A 104 15.49 -2.93 2.34
CA ASN A 104 14.30 -2.15 2.02
C ASN A 104 14.32 -0.78 2.74
N PHE A 105 14.71 -0.74 4.02
CA PHE A 105 14.93 0.51 4.74
C PHE A 105 15.97 1.40 4.05
N SER A 106 17.10 0.82 3.64
CA SER A 106 18.17 1.55 2.96
C SER A 106 17.69 2.11 1.63
N ARG A 107 16.92 1.33 0.84
CA ARG A 107 16.31 1.78 -0.40
C ARG A 107 15.34 2.95 -0.18
N LYS A 108 14.49 2.90 0.86
CA LYS A 108 13.54 3.97 1.18
C LYS A 108 14.23 5.24 1.70
N LEU A 109 15.29 5.12 2.48
CA LEU A 109 16.07 6.31 2.82
C LEU A 109 16.73 6.91 1.57
N SER A 110 17.31 6.10 0.68
CA SER A 110 17.89 6.60 -0.57
C SER A 110 16.84 7.29 -1.44
N GLU A 111 15.61 6.81 -1.46
CA GLU A 111 14.48 7.44 -2.16
C GLU A 111 14.18 8.84 -1.60
N LEU A 112 14.10 9.00 -0.28
CA LEU A 112 13.95 10.33 0.36
C LEU A 112 15.14 11.26 0.08
N GLN A 113 16.36 10.71 -0.02
CA GLN A 113 17.55 11.48 -0.40
C GLN A 113 17.50 11.95 -1.85
N GLN A 114 17.06 11.09 -2.78
CA GLN A 114 16.89 11.42 -4.19
C GLN A 114 15.81 12.49 -4.41
N GLN A 115 14.77 12.48 -3.57
CA GLN A 115 13.73 13.52 -3.55
C GLN A 115 14.19 14.83 -2.90
N GLY A 116 15.41 14.89 -2.35
CA GLY A 116 15.94 16.09 -1.70
C GLY A 116 15.27 16.41 -0.35
N LEU A 117 14.56 15.45 0.25
CA LEU A 117 13.87 15.60 1.53
C LEU A 117 14.78 15.38 2.74
N VAL A 118 15.84 14.59 2.55
CA VAL A 118 16.87 14.35 3.57
C VAL A 118 18.27 14.28 2.94
N GLN A 119 19.30 14.61 3.72
CA GLN A 119 20.69 14.59 3.28
C GLN A 119 21.58 13.96 4.35
N ALA A 120 22.46 13.02 3.96
CA ALA A 120 23.41 12.42 4.88
C ALA A 120 24.50 13.42 5.29
N GLN A 121 24.73 13.54 6.60
CA GLN A 121 25.76 14.40 7.22
C GLN A 121 26.82 13.55 7.95
N GLY A 122 27.13 12.36 7.39
CA GLY A 122 28.02 11.37 7.98
C GLY A 122 27.34 10.01 8.21
N ARG A 123 27.98 9.11 8.97
CA ARG A 123 27.49 7.73 9.17
C ARG A 123 26.19 7.63 9.97
N LYS A 124 25.98 8.51 10.96
CA LYS A 124 24.84 8.48 11.88
C LYS A 124 24.01 9.77 11.89
N LYS A 125 24.33 10.75 11.06
CA LYS A 125 23.64 12.05 11.03
C LYS A 125 22.90 12.25 9.72
N LEU A 126 21.67 12.75 9.80
CA LEU A 126 20.82 13.12 8.67
C LEU A 126 20.30 14.54 8.89
N ALA A 127 20.39 15.38 7.86
CA ALA A 127 19.67 16.65 7.78
C ALA A 127 18.33 16.42 7.09
N LEU A 128 17.24 16.87 7.70
CA LEU A 128 15.90 16.94 7.11
C LEU A 128 15.78 18.27 6.39
N THR A 129 15.94 18.25 5.07
CA THR A 129 16.00 19.46 4.24
C THR A 129 14.64 20.07 3.99
N ASP A 130 13.56 19.27 4.03
CA ASP A 130 12.18 19.74 3.91
C ASP A 130 11.27 18.98 4.89
N LEU A 131 11.20 19.49 6.13
CA LEU A 131 10.36 18.93 7.19
C LEU A 131 8.85 19.03 6.86
N PRO A 132 8.33 20.15 6.32
CA PRO A 132 6.94 20.23 5.88
C PRO A 132 6.57 19.17 4.84
N ALA A 133 7.40 18.94 3.82
CA ALA A 133 7.14 17.93 2.80
C ALA A 133 7.20 16.51 3.38
N LEU A 134 8.12 16.22 4.30
CA LEU A 134 8.17 14.94 5.01
C LEU A 134 6.89 14.71 5.83
N LYS A 135 6.35 15.74 6.49
CA LYS A 135 5.09 15.68 7.24
C LYS A 135 3.84 15.50 6.35
N GLN A 136 3.95 15.72 5.04
CA GLN A 136 2.86 15.41 4.09
C GLN A 136 2.91 13.96 3.62
N LEU A 137 4.07 13.30 3.78
CA LEU A 137 4.22 11.88 3.52
C LEU A 137 3.76 11.04 4.70
N THR A 138 3.89 11.53 5.93
CA THR A 138 3.46 10.84 7.16
C THR A 138 1.95 10.71 7.27
#